data_AF-A0A0B4BT65-F1
#
_entry.id   AF-A0A0B4BT65-F1
#
_cell.length_a   1.000
_cell.length_b   1.000
_cell.length_c   1.000
_cell.angle_alpha   90.00
_cell.angle_beta   90.00
_cell.angle_gamma   90.00
#
_symmetry.space_group_name_H-M   'P 1'
#
loop_
_entity.id
_entity.type
_entity.pdbx_description
1 polymer ?
#
loop_
_entity_poly.entity_id
_entity_poly.type
_entity_poly.pdbx_seq_one_letter_code
_entity_poly.pdbx_strand_id
1 'polypeptide(L)'
;MSFTFPAAPTPPSTGSPATFQQRADDFVNWMSTVATTIAAAGELQALDDFDIGSNANGNYAIIPGGLQVCWHSLTLSQQSINYCNASWTFPAAFSAPASAFFVPDRGNWSITPGANELGASLVRLSGAASVEFEQWRVDGKTDFGAGDTMTVDAFAIGLS
;
A
#
# COMPACT_ATOMS: atom_id res chain seq x y z
N MET A 1 -26.00 5.45 3.01
CA MET A 1 -26.57 6.78 3.23
C MET A 1 -27.63 7.06 2.18
N SER A 2 -28.79 7.58 2.55
CA SER A 2 -29.80 8.03 1.59
C SER A 2 -29.63 9.52 1.34
N PHE A 3 -29.36 9.90 0.09
CA PHE A 3 -29.28 11.30 -0.30
C PHE A 3 -30.67 11.85 -0.57
N THR A 4 -31.05 12.94 0.09
CA THR A 4 -32.33 13.60 -0.17
C THR A 4 -32.07 14.91 -0.87
N PHE A 5 -32.42 14.98 -2.15
CA PHE A 5 -32.38 16.23 -2.90
C PHE A 5 -33.59 17.09 -2.58
N PRO A 6 -33.44 18.44 -2.60
CA PRO A 6 -34.61 19.32 -2.56
C PRO A 6 -35.51 19.05 -3.77
N ALA A 7 -36.83 19.13 -3.56
CA ALA A 7 -37.80 18.98 -4.64
C ALA A 7 -37.54 20.03 -5.75
N ALA A 8 -37.60 19.58 -7.00
CA ALA A 8 -37.37 20.46 -8.14
C ALA A 8 -38.48 21.52 -8.28
N PRO A 9 -38.14 22.79 -8.58
CA PRO A 9 -39.13 23.82 -8.87
C PRO A 9 -39.82 23.58 -10.22
N THR A 10 -40.90 24.31 -10.47
CA THR A 10 -41.59 24.25 -11.78
C THR A 10 -40.67 24.82 -12.86
N PRO A 11 -40.43 24.11 -13.98
CA PRO A 11 -39.51 24.57 -15.01
C PRO A 11 -39.98 25.87 -15.67
N PRO A 12 -39.05 26.74 -16.10
CA PRO A 12 -39.37 27.89 -16.94
C PRO A 12 -40.06 27.44 -18.22
N SER A 13 -41.16 28.09 -18.60
CA SER A 13 -41.91 27.76 -19.81
C SER A 13 -42.32 29.02 -20.57
N THR A 14 -42.22 28.98 -21.90
CA THR A 14 -42.66 30.07 -22.79
C THR A 14 -44.18 30.27 -22.79
N GLY A 15 -44.95 29.26 -22.34
CA GLY A 15 -46.41 29.34 -22.19
C GLY A 15 -46.91 30.17 -21.00
N SER A 16 -46.01 30.75 -20.19
CA SER A 16 -46.37 31.63 -19.07
C SER A 16 -45.31 32.73 -18.87
N PRO A 17 -45.18 33.66 -19.82
CA PRO A 17 -44.08 34.63 -19.88
C PRO A 17 -44.03 35.55 -18.67
N ALA A 18 -45.18 35.89 -18.07
CA ALA A 18 -45.27 36.69 -16.85
C ALA A 18 -44.55 36.05 -15.64
N THR A 19 -44.33 34.74 -15.65
CA THR A 19 -43.66 33.99 -14.56
C THR A 19 -42.32 33.40 -14.97
N PHE A 20 -41.86 33.67 -16.19
CA PHE A 20 -40.66 33.05 -16.74
C PHE A 20 -39.41 33.40 -15.94
N GLN A 21 -39.23 34.69 -15.62
CA GLN A 21 -38.06 35.17 -14.87
C GLN A 21 -38.00 34.53 -13.49
N GLN A 22 -39.12 34.56 -12.75
CA GLN A 22 -39.20 33.94 -11.42
C GLN A 22 -38.84 32.46 -11.45
N ARG A 23 -39.37 31.70 -12.43
CA ARG A 23 -39.07 30.27 -12.55
C ARG A 23 -37.62 30.00 -12.94
N ALA A 24 -37.00 30.88 -13.72
CA ALA A 24 -35.60 30.76 -14.09
C ALA A 24 -34.71 30.99 -12.86
N ASP A 25 -35.02 32.00 -12.05
CA ASP A 25 -34.31 32.29 -10.80
C ASP A 25 -34.48 31.13 -9.80
N ASP A 26 -35.70 30.60 -9.64
CA ASP A 26 -35.97 29.44 -8.79
C ASP A 26 -35.19 28.19 -9.24
N PHE A 27 -35.11 27.94 -10.54
CA PHE A 27 -34.36 26.82 -11.10
C PHE A 27 -32.85 26.95 -10.85
N VAL A 28 -32.26 28.12 -11.08
CA VAL A 28 -30.83 28.36 -10.83
C VAL A 28 -30.51 28.25 -9.33
N ASN A 29 -31.38 28.75 -8.46
CA ASN A 29 -31.24 28.60 -7.01
C ASN A 29 -31.35 27.14 -6.55
N TRP A 30 -32.26 26.36 -7.14
CA TRP A 30 -32.35 24.92 -6.90
C TRP A 30 -31.06 24.20 -7.34
N MET A 31 -30.53 24.52 -8.52
CA MET A 31 -29.25 23.96 -9.00
C MET A 31 -28.09 24.27 -8.06
N SER A 32 -28.00 25.50 -7.55
CA SER A 32 -27.00 25.90 -6.55
C SER A 32 -27.15 25.10 -5.25
N THR A 33 -28.40 24.86 -4.82
CA THR A 33 -28.70 24.05 -3.62
C THR A 33 -28.31 22.59 -3.85
N VAL A 34 -28.62 22.01 -5.01
CA VAL A 34 -28.20 20.65 -5.37
C VAL A 34 -26.68 20.53 -5.38
N ALA A 35 -25.96 21.48 -6.01
CA ALA A 35 -24.50 21.51 -6.02
C ALA A 35 -23.91 21.62 -4.61
N THR A 36 -24.49 22.46 -3.75
CA THR A 36 -24.10 22.56 -2.34
C THR A 36 -24.38 21.27 -1.59
N THR A 37 -25.51 20.62 -1.87
CA THR A 37 -25.85 19.33 -1.24
C THR A 37 -24.80 18.29 -1.66
N ILE A 38 -24.47 18.17 -2.95
CA ILE A 38 -23.42 17.27 -3.46
C ILE A 38 -22.05 17.59 -2.86
N ALA A 39 -21.68 18.87 -2.73
CA ALA A 39 -20.42 19.26 -2.11
C ALA A 39 -20.39 18.96 -0.60
N ALA A 40 -21.50 19.20 0.10
CA ALA A 40 -21.69 18.87 1.51
C ALA A 40 -21.84 17.37 1.76
N ALA A 41 -22.18 16.60 0.73
CA ALA A 41 -22.05 15.15 0.75
C ALA A 41 -20.61 14.75 1.03
N GLY A 42 -19.63 15.61 0.69
CA GLY A 42 -18.19 15.47 0.97
C GLY A 42 -17.51 14.24 0.33
N GLU A 43 -18.32 13.28 -0.07
CA GLU A 43 -18.02 11.87 -0.23
C GLU A 43 -19.16 11.26 -1.08
N LEU A 44 -19.32 11.73 -2.33
CA LEU A 44 -19.70 10.76 -3.36
C LEU A 44 -18.51 9.82 -3.34
N GLN A 45 -18.63 8.74 -2.54
CA GLN A 45 -17.53 8.06 -1.86
C GLN A 45 -16.26 8.23 -2.66
N ALA A 46 -15.19 8.71 -2.02
CA ALA A 46 -13.90 8.15 -2.35
C ALA A 46 -14.15 6.64 -2.25
N LEU A 47 -14.50 6.02 -3.39
CA LEU A 47 -14.40 4.61 -3.59
C LEU A 47 -12.91 4.44 -3.63
N ASP A 48 -12.38 4.52 -2.41
CA ASP A 48 -11.27 3.74 -2.00
C ASP A 48 -10.03 4.31 -2.74
N ASP A 49 -9.57 5.47 -2.26
CA ASP A 49 -8.31 6.02 -2.75
C ASP A 49 -7.19 5.09 -2.30
N PHE A 50 -6.22 4.85 -3.18
CA PHE A 50 -5.06 4.06 -2.80
C PHE A 50 -4.28 4.86 -1.75
N ASP A 51 -4.22 4.37 -0.53
CA ASP A 51 -3.34 4.98 0.48
C ASP A 51 -1.91 4.51 0.21
N ILE A 52 -1.13 5.36 -0.44
CA ILE A 52 0.26 5.10 -0.80
C ILE A 52 1.15 5.98 0.05
N GLY A 53 2.11 5.36 0.73
CA GLY A 53 3.04 6.09 1.59
C GLY A 53 4.40 5.43 1.72
N SER A 54 5.29 6.12 2.41
CA SER A 54 6.63 5.60 2.72
C SER A 54 7.16 6.15 4.03
N ASN A 55 8.04 5.39 4.66
CA ASN A 55 8.84 5.82 5.80
C ASN A 55 10.23 5.18 5.74
N ALA A 56 11.02 5.31 6.81
CA ALA A 56 12.37 4.75 6.88
C ALA A 56 12.40 3.23 6.69
N ASN A 57 11.29 2.53 6.92
CA ASN A 57 11.17 1.09 6.78
C ASN A 57 10.62 0.64 5.42
N GLY A 58 10.48 1.56 4.45
CA GLY A 58 10.06 1.23 3.08
C GLY A 58 8.75 1.88 2.67
N ASN A 59 8.10 1.30 1.67
CA ASN A 59 6.91 1.82 1.03
C ASN A 59 5.72 0.90 1.25
N TYR A 60 4.52 1.45 1.22
CA TYR A 60 3.28 0.70 1.25
C TYR A 60 2.24 1.26 0.29
N ALA A 61 1.29 0.39 -0.06
CA ALA A 61 0.03 0.75 -0.67
C ALA A 61 -1.08 -0.04 0.03
N ILE A 62 -2.10 0.65 0.53
CA ILE A 62 -3.35 0.04 1.00
C ILE A 62 -4.37 0.24 -0.09
N ILE A 63 -4.79 -0.88 -0.64
CA ILE A 63 -5.75 -0.96 -1.71
C ILE A 63 -7.13 -0.99 -1.07
N PRO A 64 -8.06 -0.33 -1.74
CA PRO A 64 -9.48 -0.57 -1.61
C PRO A 64 -9.93 -1.96 -1.19
N GLY A 65 -10.69 -2.06 -0.10
CA GLY A 65 -11.08 -3.34 0.50
C GLY A 65 -10.07 -3.94 1.48
N GLY A 66 -9.02 -3.18 1.86
CA GLY A 66 -8.10 -3.50 2.96
C GLY A 66 -6.94 -4.39 2.56
N LEU A 67 -6.67 -4.61 1.27
CA LEU A 67 -5.48 -5.33 0.83
C LEU A 67 -4.26 -4.41 0.93
N GLN A 68 -3.29 -4.75 1.75
CA GLN A 68 -2.06 -4.00 1.94
C GLN A 68 -0.88 -4.71 1.25
N VAL A 69 -0.03 -3.92 0.62
CA VAL A 69 1.24 -4.35 0.05
C VAL A 69 2.35 -3.47 0.61
N CYS A 70 3.46 -4.06 1.04
CA CYS A 70 4.66 -3.34 1.46
C CYS A 70 5.88 -3.82 0.66
N TRP A 71 6.83 -2.92 0.39
CA TRP A 71 8.10 -3.26 -0.24
C TRP A 71 9.26 -2.41 0.28
N HIS A 72 10.45 -2.99 0.37
CA HIS A 72 11.64 -2.33 0.84
C HIS A 72 12.91 -3.01 0.30
N SER A 73 13.96 -2.24 0.05
CA SER A 73 15.29 -2.80 -0.21
C SER A 73 16.10 -2.72 1.07
N LEU A 74 16.60 -3.85 1.56
CA LEU A 74 17.31 -3.94 2.83
C LEU A 74 18.53 -4.85 2.71
N THR A 75 19.46 -4.72 3.66
CA THR A 75 20.71 -5.48 3.67
C THR A 75 20.66 -6.59 4.71
N LEU A 76 20.77 -7.84 4.28
CA LEU A 76 21.06 -8.97 5.16
C LEU A 76 22.53 -8.92 5.57
N SER A 77 22.81 -9.04 6.85
CA SER A 77 24.18 -9.12 7.39
C SER A 77 24.47 -10.53 7.85
N GLN A 78 25.73 -10.95 7.76
CA GLN A 78 26.17 -12.22 8.32
C GLN A 78 25.86 -12.29 9.82
N GLN A 79 25.15 -13.35 10.23
CA GLN A 79 24.89 -13.66 11.64
C GLN A 79 25.63 -14.91 12.08
N SER A 80 25.74 -15.87 11.18
CA SER A 80 26.51 -17.09 11.38
C SER A 80 27.21 -17.47 10.10
N ILE A 81 28.17 -18.38 10.20
CA ILE A 81 28.87 -18.94 9.03
C ILE A 81 27.90 -19.61 8.03
N ASN A 82 26.68 -19.93 8.45
CA ASN A 82 25.69 -20.62 7.63
C ASN A 82 24.68 -19.69 6.95
N TYR A 83 24.47 -18.46 7.46
CA TYR A 83 23.43 -17.57 6.93
C TYR A 83 23.66 -16.09 7.23
N CYS A 84 23.11 -15.26 6.35
CA CYS A 84 22.84 -13.84 6.59
C CYS A 84 21.37 -13.63 6.96
N ASN A 85 21.09 -12.67 7.85
CA ASN A 85 19.71 -12.31 8.19
C ASN A 85 19.49 -10.79 8.19
N ALA A 86 18.22 -10.42 8.21
CA ALA A 86 17.75 -9.13 8.71
C ALA A 86 16.30 -9.24 9.16
N SER A 87 15.91 -8.37 10.08
CA SER A 87 14.51 -8.13 10.42
C SER A 87 14.00 -6.90 9.69
N TRP A 88 12.81 -7.01 9.10
CA TRP A 88 12.11 -5.92 8.45
C TRP A 88 10.84 -5.60 9.23
N THR A 89 10.77 -4.39 9.79
CA THR A 89 9.52 -3.83 10.33
C THR A 89 8.72 -3.26 9.17
N PHE A 90 7.46 -3.62 9.02
CA PHE A 90 6.66 -3.12 7.91
C PHE A 90 6.40 -1.60 8.05
N PRO A 91 6.37 -0.84 6.95
CA PRO A 91 6.08 0.59 6.98
C PRO A 91 4.63 0.90 7.41
N ALA A 92 3.71 -0.04 7.20
CA ALA A 92 2.38 -0.08 7.79
C ALA A 92 2.14 -1.48 8.38
N ALA A 93 1.51 -1.57 9.55
CA ALA A 93 1.20 -2.87 10.17
C ALA A 93 0.01 -3.53 9.45
N PHE A 94 0.00 -4.86 9.42
CA PHE A 94 -1.12 -5.68 8.93
C PHE A 94 -2.06 -6.04 10.09
N SER A 95 -3.31 -6.42 9.80
CA SER A 95 -4.26 -6.93 10.80
C SER A 95 -3.98 -8.36 11.25
N ALA A 96 -3.21 -9.11 10.48
CA ALA A 96 -2.79 -10.49 10.75
C ALA A 96 -1.37 -10.73 10.18
N PRO A 97 -0.70 -11.85 10.51
CA PRO A 97 0.60 -12.19 9.92
C PRO A 97 0.59 -12.10 8.39
N ALA A 98 1.51 -11.32 7.82
CA ALA A 98 1.59 -11.11 6.38
C ALA A 98 2.27 -12.29 5.66
N SER A 99 1.93 -12.46 4.38
CA SER A 99 2.72 -13.29 3.47
C SER A 99 3.86 -12.45 2.92
N ALA A 100 5.10 -12.81 3.25
CA ALA A 100 6.28 -12.08 2.83
C ALA A 100 7.26 -12.97 2.07
N PHE A 101 8.08 -12.37 1.22
CA PHE A 101 9.21 -13.00 0.56
C PHE A 101 10.28 -11.95 0.25
N PHE A 102 11.47 -12.39 -0.12
CA PHE A 102 12.54 -11.51 -0.57
C PHE A 102 13.28 -12.14 -1.74
N VAL A 103 13.93 -11.29 -2.54
CA VAL A 103 14.76 -11.70 -3.67
C VAL A 103 16.13 -11.03 -3.53
N PRO A 104 17.23 -11.80 -3.56
CA PRO A 104 18.57 -11.23 -3.56
C PRO A 104 18.89 -10.36 -4.80
N ASP A 105 19.37 -9.12 -4.59
CA ASP A 105 19.82 -8.22 -5.66
C ASP A 105 21.27 -8.52 -6.07
N ARG A 106 21.44 -9.39 -7.07
CA ARG A 106 22.75 -9.86 -7.55
C ARG A 106 23.76 -8.77 -7.92
N GLY A 107 23.33 -7.53 -8.13
CA GLY A 107 24.23 -6.42 -8.46
C GLY A 107 25.00 -5.85 -7.27
N ASN A 108 24.54 -6.07 -6.03
CA ASN A 108 25.01 -5.35 -4.84
C ASN A 108 25.31 -6.28 -3.66
N TRP A 109 26.04 -7.36 -3.90
CA TRP A 109 26.47 -8.28 -2.83
C TRP A 109 27.94 -8.09 -2.49
N SER A 110 28.24 -8.19 -1.20
CA SER A 110 29.59 -8.37 -0.70
C SER A 110 29.57 -9.60 0.18
N ILE A 111 29.50 -10.77 -0.44
CA ILE A 111 29.44 -12.07 0.23
C ILE A 111 30.62 -12.94 -0.19
N THR A 112 31.08 -13.77 0.73
CA THR A 112 32.14 -14.75 0.53
C THR A 112 31.69 -15.96 -0.29
N PRO A 113 30.52 -16.62 -0.04
CA PRO A 113 30.04 -17.70 -0.89
C PRO A 113 29.67 -17.19 -2.29
N GLY A 114 29.98 -17.98 -3.30
CA GLY A 114 29.54 -17.70 -4.67
C GLY A 114 28.01 -17.74 -4.79
N ALA A 115 27.44 -17.05 -5.78
CA ALA A 115 25.99 -17.05 -6.01
C ALA A 115 25.40 -18.45 -6.25
N ASN A 116 26.21 -19.38 -6.76
CA ASN A 116 25.89 -20.79 -6.97
C ASN A 116 26.05 -21.67 -5.71
N GLU A 117 26.51 -21.09 -4.61
CA GLU A 117 26.72 -21.74 -3.31
C GLU A 117 25.67 -21.29 -2.28
N LEU A 118 24.75 -20.41 -2.69
CA LEU A 118 23.59 -20.00 -1.91
C LEU A 118 22.52 -21.10 -1.93
N GLY A 119 21.98 -21.38 -0.75
CA GLY A 119 20.92 -22.34 -0.51
C GLY A 119 19.55 -21.67 -0.35
N ALA A 120 18.75 -22.20 0.57
CA ALA A 120 17.37 -21.76 0.77
C ALA A 120 17.27 -20.32 1.29
N SER A 121 16.33 -19.57 0.73
CA SER A 121 15.84 -18.31 1.28
C SER A 121 14.64 -18.64 2.19
N LEU A 122 14.70 -18.23 3.45
CA LEU A 122 13.68 -18.52 4.45
C LEU A 122 13.04 -17.23 4.97
N VAL A 123 11.74 -17.32 5.22
CA VAL A 123 10.95 -16.29 5.89
C VAL A 123 10.65 -16.82 7.29
N ARG A 124 11.21 -16.17 8.30
CA ARG A 124 11.06 -16.50 9.72
C ARG A 124 10.18 -15.45 10.40
N LEU A 125 9.50 -15.88 11.47
CA LEU A 125 8.80 -14.99 12.40
C LEU A 125 7.90 -13.93 11.73
N SER A 126 7.13 -14.33 10.71
CA SER A 126 6.18 -13.41 10.08
C SER A 126 5.06 -13.08 11.06
N GLY A 127 5.02 -11.81 11.47
CA GLY A 127 3.99 -11.23 12.30
C GLY A 127 3.20 -10.16 11.56
N ALA A 128 2.34 -9.47 12.31
CA ALA A 128 1.56 -8.35 11.80
C ALA A 128 2.40 -7.08 11.55
N ALA A 129 3.49 -6.89 12.30
CA ALA A 129 4.30 -5.67 12.26
C ALA A 129 5.70 -5.88 11.67
N SER A 130 6.18 -7.12 11.60
CA SER A 130 7.54 -7.40 11.15
C SER A 130 7.68 -8.82 10.63
N VAL A 131 8.78 -9.05 9.90
CA VAL A 131 9.22 -10.35 9.43
C VAL A 131 10.74 -10.45 9.50
N GLU A 132 11.27 -11.65 9.61
CA GLU A 132 12.69 -11.93 9.51
C GLU A 132 13.00 -12.72 8.23
N PHE A 133 14.06 -12.34 7.55
CA PHE A 133 14.54 -13.02 6.35
C PHE A 133 15.91 -13.63 6.61
N GLU A 134 16.10 -14.86 6.15
CA GLU A 134 17.38 -15.56 6.23
C GLU A 134 17.78 -16.08 4.85
N GLN A 135 19.02 -15.82 4.45
CA GLN A 135 19.62 -16.45 3.29
C GLN A 135 20.70 -17.43 3.75
N TRP A 136 20.47 -18.72 3.49
CA TRP A 136 21.39 -19.79 3.85
C TRP A 136 22.39 -20.09 2.74
N ARG A 137 23.54 -20.65 3.09
CA ARG A 137 24.43 -21.33 2.14
C ARG A 137 24.01 -22.79 1.92
N VAL A 138 24.53 -23.42 0.88
CA VAL A 138 24.46 -24.87 0.69
C VAL A 138 25.42 -25.57 1.67
N ASP A 139 25.00 -26.71 2.24
CA ASP A 139 25.88 -27.46 3.13
C ASP A 139 27.11 -28.03 2.42
N GLY A 140 28.26 -28.03 3.09
CA GLY A 140 29.56 -28.41 2.50
C GLY A 140 30.12 -27.45 1.44
N LYS A 141 29.55 -26.24 1.30
CA LYS A 141 30.11 -25.15 0.47
C LYS A 141 30.81 -24.09 1.33
N THR A 142 31.34 -23.08 0.66
CA THR A 142 32.00 -21.92 1.29
C THR A 142 31.10 -21.28 2.34
N ASP A 143 31.65 -21.03 3.52
CA ASP A 143 30.99 -20.32 4.62
C ASP A 143 30.83 -18.82 4.31
N PHE A 144 29.82 -18.20 4.90
CA PHE A 144 29.78 -16.73 4.97
C PHE A 144 30.93 -16.22 5.85
N GLY A 145 31.63 -15.21 5.34
CA GLY A 145 32.69 -14.49 6.04
C GLY A 145 32.15 -13.44 7.00
N ALA A 146 32.95 -13.07 8.00
CA ALA A 146 32.60 -11.97 8.89
C ALA A 146 32.52 -10.65 8.10
N GLY A 147 31.41 -9.91 8.25
CA GLY A 147 31.17 -8.68 7.50
C GLY A 147 30.50 -8.88 6.14
N ASP A 148 30.20 -10.12 5.75
CA ASP A 148 29.43 -10.37 4.54
C ASP A 148 28.05 -9.69 4.61
N THR A 149 27.66 -9.06 3.51
CA THR A 149 26.39 -8.35 3.36
C THR A 149 25.75 -8.64 2.02
N MET A 150 24.43 -8.77 2.02
CA MET A 150 23.63 -9.05 0.84
C MET A 150 22.43 -8.11 0.78
N THR A 151 22.38 -7.26 -0.23
CA THR A 151 21.18 -6.46 -0.52
C THR A 151 20.09 -7.35 -1.12
N VAL A 152 18.87 -7.19 -0.61
CA VAL A 152 17.68 -7.91 -1.04
C VAL A 152 16.51 -6.97 -1.21
N ASP A 153 15.64 -7.28 -2.16
CA ASP A 153 14.33 -6.63 -2.29
C ASP A 153 13.27 -7.49 -1.61
N ALA A 154 12.64 -6.91 -0.59
CA ALA A 154 11.61 -7.54 0.20
C ALA A 154 10.22 -7.06 -0.22
N PHE A 155 9.26 -7.98 -0.11
CA PHE A 155 7.86 -7.75 -0.41
C PHE A 155 6.98 -8.46 0.62
N ALA A 156 5.90 -7.80 1.04
CA ALA A 156 4.88 -8.37 1.91
C ALA A 156 3.47 -7.99 1.47
N ILE A 157 2.53 -8.92 1.62
CA ILE A 157 1.12 -8.74 1.28
C ILE A 157 0.23 -9.37 2.36
N GLY A 158 -0.89 -8.70 2.65
CA GLY A 158 -1.82 -9.11 3.69
C GLY A 158 -2.98 -8.13 3.78
N LEU A 159 -3.80 -8.26 4.82
CA LEU A 159 -4.87 -7.30 5.08
C LEU A 159 -4.38 -6.21 6.04
N SER A 160 -4.73 -4.94 5.78
CA SER A 160 -4.56 -3.82 6.72
C SER A 160 -5.55 -3.91 7.87
#